data_AF-A0AAV1ZVN8-F1
#
_entry.id   AF-A0AAV1ZVN8-F1
#
_cell.length_a   1.000
_cell.length_b   1.000
_cell.length_c   1.000
_cell.angle_alpha   90.00
_cell.angle_beta   90.00
_cell.angle_gamma   90.00
#
_symmetry.space_group_name_H-M   'P 1'
#
loop_
_entity.id
_entity.type
_entity.pdbx_description
1 polymer ?
#
loop_
_entity_poly.entity_id
_entity_poly.type
_entity_poly.pdbx_seq_one_letter_code
_entity_poly.pdbx_strand_id
1 'polypeptide(L)'
;MLIKHPLQNEWALWFYKNDRTKSWEENLMEIVRVNTVEDFWALYNHLEVVSKIPLGCDYAMFKHGIKPMWEDMRNKQGGRWLLNLQKSQRNTELNNYWLEILLCMIGEAFDIASDDVNGSVVQIRNKGDKLAVWTADVKHYDAIMKIGRTVKERLNLHPRTSIGYEAHADTQIKTGSVAKCRYTL
;
A
#
# COMPACT_ATOMS: atom_id res chain seq x y z
N MET A 1 20.52 26.07 12.43
CA MET A 1 19.19 25.64 11.93
C MET A 1 19.30 24.17 11.59
N LEU A 2 18.41 23.31 12.10
CA LEU A 2 18.34 21.92 11.66
C LEU A 2 17.63 21.91 10.30
N ILE A 3 18.37 21.58 9.24
CA ILE A 3 17.83 21.42 7.88
C ILE A 3 17.24 20.02 7.80
N LYS A 4 15.96 19.91 7.44
CA LYS A 4 15.28 18.63 7.19
C LYS A 4 15.65 18.08 5.82
N HIS A 5 15.61 16.76 5.67
CA HIS A 5 15.97 16.08 4.42
C HIS A 5 14.71 15.88 3.56
N PRO A 6 14.59 16.55 2.40
CA PRO A 6 13.40 16.44 1.56
C PRO A 6 13.29 15.03 0.96
N LEU A 7 12.04 14.55 0.87
CA LEU A 7 11.69 13.37 0.07
C LEU A 7 11.50 13.80 -1.39
N GLN A 8 11.63 12.84 -2.31
CA GLN A 8 11.38 13.08 -3.74
C GLN A 8 9.93 13.47 -4.01
N ASN A 9 8.99 12.85 -3.29
CA ASN A 9 7.56 13.10 -3.39
C ASN A 9 7.00 13.52 -2.02
N GLU A 10 5.94 14.35 -2.03
CA GLU A 10 5.08 14.53 -0.87
C GLU A 10 4.11 13.33 -0.79
N TRP A 11 3.88 12.83 0.42
CA TRP A 11 3.04 11.67 0.68
C TRP A 11 1.94 12.01 1.69
N ALA A 12 0.74 11.53 1.43
CA ALA A 12 -0.41 11.65 2.33
C ALA A 12 -0.70 10.29 2.99
N LEU A 13 -0.78 10.28 4.32
CA LEU A 13 -1.29 9.15 5.08
C LEU A 13 -2.81 9.27 5.22
N TRP A 14 -3.50 8.18 4.99
CA TRP A 14 -4.94 8.04 5.09
C TRP A 14 -5.28 6.93 6.08
N PHE A 15 -6.43 7.09 6.74
CA PHE A 15 -7.03 6.06 7.57
C PHE A 15 -8.45 5.80 7.13
N TYR A 16 -8.76 4.52 6.94
CA TYR A 16 -10.10 4.05 6.69
C TYR A 16 -10.63 3.37 7.95
N LYS A 17 -11.82 3.77 8.40
CA LYS A 17 -12.55 3.08 9.48
C LYS A 17 -13.90 2.65 8.96
N ASN A 18 -14.18 1.34 8.98
CA ASN A 18 -15.45 0.82 8.51
C ASN A 18 -16.62 1.16 9.46
N ASP A 19 -17.18 2.36 9.33
CA ASP A 19 -18.46 2.73 9.94
C ASP A 19 -19.60 2.39 8.98
N ARG A 20 -20.46 1.46 9.39
CA ARG A 20 -21.57 0.97 8.56
C ARG A 20 -22.66 2.01 8.31
N THR A 21 -22.62 3.13 9.03
CA THR A 21 -23.59 4.22 8.86
C THR A 21 -23.20 5.23 7.78
N LYS A 22 -21.96 5.13 7.29
CA LYS A 22 -21.37 6.06 6.31
C LYS A 22 -21.09 5.35 4.99
N SER A 23 -20.99 6.14 3.92
CA SER A 23 -20.45 5.66 2.65
C SER A 23 -18.97 5.27 2.80
N TRP A 24 -18.44 4.51 1.83
CA TRP A 24 -17.03 4.13 1.83
C TRP A 24 -16.10 5.35 1.78
N GLU A 25 -16.45 6.35 0.98
CA GLU A 25 -15.65 7.58 0.85
C GLU A 25 -15.62 8.39 2.14
N GLU A 26 -16.75 8.52 2.84
CA GLU A 26 -16.82 9.22 4.13
C GLU A 26 -16.05 8.50 5.26
N ASN A 27 -15.79 7.21 5.09
CA ASN A 27 -14.98 6.40 6.00
C ASN A 27 -13.48 6.56 5.77
N LEU A 28 -13.07 7.17 4.66
CA LEU A 28 -11.69 7.41 4.29
C LEU A 28 -11.28 8.85 4.64
N MET A 29 -10.30 8.99 5.53
CA MET A 29 -9.84 10.29 6.00
C MET A 29 -8.35 10.46 5.73
N GLU A 30 -7.98 11.60 5.13
CA GLU A 30 -6.58 12.03 5.09
C GLU A 30 -6.17 12.50 6.49
N ILE A 31 -5.10 11.95 7.05
CA ILE A 31 -4.63 12.30 8.39
C ILE A 31 -3.60 13.43 8.30
N VAL A 32 -2.55 13.22 7.50
CA VAL A 32 -1.37 14.08 7.49
C VAL A 32 -0.58 13.90 6.21
N ARG A 33 0.19 14.93 5.86
CA ARG A 33 1.12 14.92 4.74
C ARG A 33 2.55 15.05 5.24
N VAL A 34 3.48 14.38 4.55
CA VAL A 34 4.91 14.41 4.84
C VAL A 34 5.68 14.59 3.55
N ASN A 35 6.69 15.46 3.56
CA ASN A 35 7.60 15.69 2.43
C ASN A 35 9.07 15.69 2.87
N THR A 36 9.36 15.28 4.10
CA THR A 36 10.72 15.12 4.63
C THR A 36 10.88 13.80 5.37
N VAL A 37 12.11 13.32 5.48
CA VAL A 37 12.46 12.09 6.22
C VAL A 37 12.10 12.25 7.71
N GLU A 38 12.37 13.42 8.29
CA GLU A 38 12.07 13.71 9.69
C GLU A 38 10.57 13.70 9.95
N ASP A 39 9.76 14.29 9.06
CA ASP A 39 8.30 14.30 9.22
C ASP A 39 7.71 12.90 9.04
N PHE A 40 8.26 12.08 8.15
CA PHE A 40 7.89 10.68 8.04
C PHE A 40 8.12 9.92 9.35
N TRP A 41 9.32 10.01 9.93
CA TRP A 41 9.63 9.29 11.18
C TRP A 41 8.87 9.87 12.38
N ALA A 42 8.70 11.19 12.44
CA ALA A 42 7.87 11.82 13.46
C ALA A 42 6.44 11.30 13.38
N LEU A 43 5.85 11.22 12.19
CA LEU A 43 4.54 10.62 11.98
C LEU A 43 4.51 9.14 12.39
N TYR A 44 5.37 8.31 11.79
CA TYR A 44 5.33 6.86 11.97
C TYR A 44 5.45 6.46 13.45
N ASN A 45 6.31 7.14 14.21
CA ASN A 45 6.52 6.87 15.63
C ASN A 45 5.33 7.25 16.53
N HIS A 46 4.39 8.08 16.06
CA HIS A 46 3.18 8.45 16.79
C HIS A 46 1.92 7.70 16.33
N LEU A 47 2.02 6.90 15.27
CA LEU A 47 0.91 6.05 14.82
C LEU A 47 0.80 4.81 15.69
N GLU A 48 -0.44 4.33 15.85
CA GLU A 48 -0.65 2.97 16.33
C GLU A 48 -0.09 1.99 15.28
N VAL A 49 0.68 0.99 15.73
CA VAL A 49 1.24 0.00 14.81
C VAL A 49 0.13 -0.79 14.12
N VAL A 50 0.33 -1.17 12.86
CA VAL A 50 -0.71 -1.81 12.04
C VAL A 50 -1.26 -3.11 12.62
N SER A 51 -0.46 -3.85 13.39
CA SER A 51 -0.94 -5.06 14.09
C SER A 51 -1.97 -4.78 15.19
N LYS A 52 -2.04 -3.54 15.68
CA LYS A 52 -2.89 -3.11 16.80
C LYS A 52 -4.08 -2.25 16.39
N ILE A 53 -4.15 -1.75 15.15
CA ILE A 53 -5.34 -1.03 14.72
C ILE A 53 -6.58 -1.96 14.65
N PRO A 54 -7.80 -1.44 14.87
CA PRO A 54 -8.99 -2.29 14.96
C PRO A 54 -9.29 -3.06 13.66
N LEU A 55 -9.91 -4.24 13.81
CA LEU A 55 -10.40 -5.01 12.67
C LEU A 55 -11.33 -4.17 11.78
N GLY A 56 -11.14 -4.26 10.47
CA GLY A 56 -11.91 -3.48 9.50
C GLY A 56 -11.39 -2.06 9.27
N CYS A 57 -10.27 -1.68 9.90
CA CYS A 57 -9.55 -0.45 9.60
C CYS A 57 -8.37 -0.69 8.66
N ASP A 58 -8.02 0.35 7.90
CA ASP A 58 -6.89 0.35 6.96
C ASP A 58 -6.01 1.59 7.21
N TYR A 59 -4.71 1.45 7.02
CA TYR A 59 -3.85 2.59 6.69
C TYR A 59 -3.52 2.55 5.20
N ALA A 60 -3.38 3.73 4.61
CA ALA A 60 -2.88 3.89 3.26
C ALA A 60 -1.91 5.06 3.18
N MET A 61 -0.82 4.94 2.45
CA MET A 61 0.10 6.03 2.19
C MET A 61 0.28 6.18 0.69
N PHE A 62 -0.13 7.33 0.15
CA PHE A 62 -0.19 7.60 -1.29
C PHE A 62 0.54 8.91 -1.60
N LYS A 63 1.08 9.03 -2.80
CA LYS A 63 1.63 10.31 -3.27
C LYS A 63 0.55 11.39 -3.16
N HIS A 64 0.96 12.59 -2.79
CA HIS A 64 0.06 13.73 -2.64
C HIS A 64 -0.76 13.95 -3.92
N GLY A 65 -2.05 14.25 -3.74
CA GLY A 65 -3.00 14.42 -4.85
C GLY A 65 -3.60 13.13 -5.39
N ILE A 66 -3.17 11.95 -4.91
CA ILE A 66 -3.76 10.65 -5.27
C ILE A 66 -4.55 10.09 -4.09
N LYS A 67 -5.85 9.91 -4.25
CA LYS A 67 -6.69 9.26 -3.23
C LYS A 67 -6.51 7.74 -3.29
N PRO A 68 -6.52 7.02 -2.16
CA PRO A 68 -6.40 5.55 -2.11
C PRO A 68 -7.71 4.86 -2.53
N MET A 69 -8.25 5.24 -3.68
CA MET A 69 -9.49 4.71 -4.25
C MET A 69 -9.32 4.45 -5.74
N TRP A 70 -9.95 3.37 -6.19
CA TRP A 70 -10.04 2.91 -7.57
C TRP A 70 -10.62 3.95 -8.56
N GLU A 71 -11.49 4.90 -8.16
CA GLU A 71 -11.99 5.95 -9.07
C GLU A 71 -10.99 7.08 -9.32
N ASP A 72 -9.94 7.21 -8.49
CA ASP A 72 -8.92 8.22 -8.70
C ASP A 72 -8.31 8.06 -10.10
N MET A 73 -8.09 9.18 -10.80
CA MET A 73 -7.61 9.15 -12.18
C MET A 73 -6.27 8.43 -12.34
N ARG A 74 -5.42 8.46 -11.31
CA ARG A 74 -4.13 7.76 -11.29
C ARG A 74 -4.29 6.26 -11.01
N ASN A 75 -5.38 5.82 -10.39
CA ASN A 75 -5.60 4.42 -10.02
C ASN A 75 -6.54 3.67 -10.98
N LYS A 76 -7.46 4.35 -11.67
CA LYS A 76 -8.52 3.68 -12.46
C LYS A 76 -8.01 2.74 -13.56
N GLN A 77 -6.84 3.01 -14.13
CA GLN A 77 -6.18 2.15 -15.14
C GLN A 77 -5.09 1.25 -14.53
N GLY A 78 -4.90 1.34 -13.23
CA GLY A 78 -3.84 0.70 -12.49
C GLY A 78 -4.19 -0.67 -11.92
N GLY A 79 -3.32 -1.13 -11.06
CA GLY A 79 -3.49 -2.37 -10.33
C GLY A 79 -2.66 -2.38 -9.06
N ARG A 80 -2.57 -3.55 -8.43
CA ARG A 80 -1.82 -3.70 -7.19
C ARG A 80 -1.11 -5.04 -7.12
N TRP A 81 0.10 -5.03 -6.59
CA TRP A 81 0.69 -6.23 -6.00
C TRP A 81 0.05 -6.47 -4.65
N LEU A 82 -0.53 -7.65 -4.45
CA LEU A 82 -1.23 -8.04 -3.23
C LEU A 82 -0.50 -9.19 -2.53
N LEU A 83 -0.09 -8.94 -1.29
CA LEU A 83 0.36 -9.93 -0.33
C LEU A 83 -0.76 -10.19 0.68
N ASN A 84 -1.18 -11.46 0.79
CA ASN A 84 -2.12 -11.89 1.82
C ASN A 84 -1.33 -12.53 2.98
N LEU A 85 -1.53 -12.03 4.19
CA LEU A 85 -0.93 -12.56 5.41
C LEU A 85 -1.96 -13.37 6.19
N GLN A 86 -1.53 -14.50 6.74
CA GLN A 86 -2.34 -15.26 7.69
C GLN A 86 -2.44 -14.50 9.01
N LYS A 87 -3.53 -14.73 9.76
CA LYS A 87 -3.74 -14.10 11.07
C LYS A 87 -2.57 -14.35 12.05
N SER A 88 -1.92 -15.51 11.97
CA SER A 88 -0.73 -15.85 12.77
C SER A 88 0.46 -14.94 12.50
N GLN A 89 0.57 -14.36 11.29
CA GLN A 89 1.67 -13.48 10.89
C GLN A 89 1.47 -12.02 11.31
N ARG A 90 0.28 -11.65 11.81
CA ARG A 90 -0.04 -10.25 12.18
C ARG A 90 0.94 -9.67 13.19
N ASN A 91 1.28 -10.46 14.21
CA ASN A 91 2.11 -9.98 15.31
C ASN A 91 3.61 -10.21 15.08
N THR A 92 3.99 -10.93 14.02
CA THR A 92 5.40 -11.26 13.72
C THR A 92 5.92 -10.53 12.49
N GLU A 93 5.15 -10.45 11.41
CA GLU A 93 5.60 -9.93 10.12
C GLU A 93 5.00 -8.57 9.76
N LEU A 94 3.71 -8.36 10.04
CA LEU A 94 2.92 -7.29 9.41
C LEU A 94 3.49 -5.89 9.63
N ASN A 95 3.92 -5.58 10.85
CA ASN A 95 4.48 -4.26 11.17
C ASN A 95 5.75 -3.98 10.37
N ASN A 96 6.64 -4.98 10.30
CA ASN A 96 7.91 -4.88 9.57
C ASN A 96 7.64 -4.76 8.07
N TYR A 97 6.74 -5.57 7.52
CA TYR A 97 6.43 -5.51 6.09
C TYR A 97 5.79 -4.18 5.69
N TRP A 98 4.90 -3.64 6.53
CA TRP A 98 4.33 -2.32 6.29
C TRP A 98 5.41 -1.24 6.29
N LEU A 99 6.25 -1.20 7.33
CA LEU A 99 7.34 -0.23 7.40
C LEU A 99 8.29 -0.33 6.20
N GLU A 100 8.70 -1.54 5.85
CA GLU A 100 9.64 -1.76 4.74
C GLU A 100 9.06 -1.28 3.40
N ILE A 101 7.76 -1.51 3.15
CA ILE A 101 7.11 -0.94 1.95
C ILE A 101 7.07 0.58 2.01
N LEU A 102 6.73 1.19 3.16
CA LEU A 102 6.76 2.65 3.30
C LEU A 102 8.15 3.21 3.00
N LEU A 103 9.21 2.57 3.52
CA LEU A 103 10.60 2.94 3.25
C LEU A 103 10.98 2.78 1.78
N CYS A 104 10.52 1.72 1.11
CA CYS A 104 10.72 1.55 -0.33
C CYS A 104 10.05 2.67 -1.13
N MET A 105 8.85 3.10 -0.73
CA MET A 105 8.12 4.18 -1.39
C MET A 105 8.80 5.53 -1.19
N ILE A 106 8.99 5.97 0.06
CA ILE A 106 9.56 7.31 0.32
C ILE A 106 11.03 7.42 -0.11
N GLY A 107 11.74 6.29 -0.15
CA GLY A 107 13.13 6.20 -0.61
C GLY A 107 13.28 5.94 -2.11
N GLU A 108 12.18 5.86 -2.87
CA GLU A 108 12.17 5.62 -4.32
C GLU A 108 12.99 4.37 -4.73
N ALA A 109 12.85 3.29 -3.95
CA ALA A 109 13.65 2.06 -4.09
C ALA A 109 13.30 1.21 -5.33
N PHE A 110 12.37 1.67 -6.18
CA PHE A 110 11.96 1.00 -7.40
C PHE A 110 12.67 1.57 -8.65
N ASP A 111 13.67 2.43 -8.46
CA ASP A 111 14.41 3.13 -9.52
C ASP A 111 13.44 3.90 -10.44
N ILE A 112 13.61 3.78 -11.76
CA ILE A 112 12.74 4.38 -12.78
C ILE A 112 11.27 3.92 -12.67
N ALA A 113 10.99 2.79 -12.03
CA ALA A 113 9.62 2.31 -11.83
C ALA A 113 8.92 3.01 -10.65
N SER A 114 9.61 3.85 -9.88
CA SER A 114 9.00 4.55 -8.73
C SER A 114 7.94 5.56 -9.17
N ASP A 115 8.01 6.09 -10.39
CA ASP A 115 6.98 6.96 -10.97
C ASP A 115 5.64 6.24 -11.17
N ASP A 116 5.68 4.92 -11.40
CA ASP A 116 4.51 4.07 -11.54
C ASP A 116 3.87 3.71 -10.20
N VAL A 117 4.53 3.93 -9.06
CA VAL A 117 3.96 3.68 -7.73
C VAL A 117 3.08 4.86 -7.32
N ASN A 118 1.80 4.58 -7.05
CA ASN A 118 0.86 5.56 -6.52
C ASN A 118 0.83 5.58 -4.99
N GLY A 119 0.97 4.40 -4.36
CA GLY A 119 0.89 4.26 -2.91
C GLY A 119 0.77 2.82 -2.45
N SER A 120 0.56 2.64 -1.15
CA SER A 120 0.35 1.34 -0.54
C SER A 120 -0.77 1.35 0.48
N VAL A 121 -1.44 0.21 0.65
CA VAL A 121 -2.55 0.00 1.60
C VAL A 121 -2.26 -1.23 2.45
N VAL A 122 -2.49 -1.12 3.75
CA VAL A 122 -2.53 -2.23 4.69
C VAL A 122 -3.92 -2.35 5.29
N GLN A 123 -4.52 -3.54 5.22
CA GLN A 123 -5.90 -3.79 5.59
C GLN A 123 -5.99 -4.85 6.69
N ILE A 124 -6.53 -4.48 7.84
CA ILE A 124 -6.66 -5.38 8.97
C ILE A 124 -8.00 -6.10 8.91
N ARG A 125 -7.99 -7.43 8.75
CA ARG A 125 -9.22 -8.21 8.55
C ARG A 125 -9.24 -9.45 9.42
N ASN A 126 -10.43 -9.99 9.67
CA ASN A 126 -10.57 -11.15 10.56
C ASN A 126 -9.95 -12.44 9.98
N LYS A 127 -10.03 -12.63 8.65
CA LYS A 127 -9.55 -13.83 7.96
C LYS A 127 -8.04 -13.83 7.64
N GLY A 128 -7.35 -12.74 7.91
CA GLY A 128 -5.98 -12.51 7.47
C GLY A 128 -5.83 -11.11 6.87
N ASP A 129 -4.66 -10.53 7.01
CA ASP A 129 -4.39 -9.15 6.63
C ASP A 129 -3.94 -9.05 5.18
N LYS A 130 -4.10 -7.86 4.61
CA LYS A 130 -3.69 -7.61 3.23
C LYS A 130 -2.75 -6.44 3.18
N LEU A 131 -1.69 -6.59 2.41
CA LEU A 131 -0.71 -5.55 2.15
C LEU A 131 -0.61 -5.40 0.64
N ALA A 132 -0.73 -4.19 0.12
CA ALA A 132 -0.77 -3.97 -1.32
C ALA A 132 -0.02 -2.72 -1.75
N VAL A 133 0.77 -2.81 -2.82
CA VAL A 133 1.41 -1.67 -3.50
C VAL A 133 0.64 -1.40 -4.79
N TRP A 134 0.15 -0.18 -4.95
CA TRP A 134 -0.70 0.25 -6.06
C TRP A 134 0.14 0.96 -7.11
N THR A 135 -0.11 0.64 -8.38
CA THR A 135 0.60 1.19 -9.52
C THR A 135 -0.35 1.83 -10.53
N ALA A 136 0.18 2.76 -11.34
CA ALA A 136 -0.64 3.68 -12.13
C ALA A 136 -1.28 3.05 -13.39
N ASP A 137 -0.58 2.15 -14.10
CA ASP A 137 -1.09 1.55 -15.33
C ASP A 137 -0.74 0.06 -15.41
N VAL A 138 -1.76 -0.78 -15.64
CA VAL A 138 -1.60 -2.24 -15.86
C VAL A 138 -0.83 -2.60 -17.13
N LYS A 139 -0.61 -1.65 -18.05
CA LYS A 139 0.13 -1.86 -19.31
C LYS A 139 1.65 -1.70 -19.13
N HIS A 140 2.12 -1.09 -18.05
CA HIS A 140 3.54 -0.86 -17.79
C HIS A 140 4.22 -2.12 -17.22
N TYR A 141 4.27 -3.19 -18.03
CA TYR A 141 4.74 -4.52 -17.61
C TYR A 141 6.10 -4.49 -16.91
N ASP A 142 7.10 -3.80 -17.47
CA ASP A 142 8.45 -3.77 -16.89
C ASP A 142 8.48 -3.11 -15.51
N ALA A 143 7.75 -1.99 -15.35
CA ALA A 143 7.62 -1.31 -14.07
C ALA A 143 6.88 -2.19 -13.05
N ILE A 144 5.75 -2.80 -13.43
CA ILE A 144 4.99 -3.72 -12.58
C ILE A 144 5.88 -4.85 -12.08
N MET A 145 6.61 -5.52 -12.98
CA MET A 145 7.46 -6.65 -12.62
C MET A 145 8.66 -6.24 -11.78
N LYS A 146 9.28 -5.08 -12.06
CA LYS A 146 10.34 -4.51 -11.23
C LYS A 146 9.84 -4.25 -9.81
N ILE A 147 8.72 -3.54 -9.66
CA ILE A 147 8.12 -3.22 -8.36
C ILE A 147 7.82 -4.50 -7.58
N GLY A 148 7.16 -5.49 -8.20
CA GLY A 148 6.81 -6.74 -7.53
C GLY A 148 8.02 -7.53 -7.04
N ARG A 149 9.08 -7.62 -7.87
CA ARG A 149 10.33 -8.30 -7.49
C ARG A 149 11.03 -7.59 -6.35
N THR A 150 11.14 -6.26 -6.44
CA THR A 150 11.71 -5.44 -5.35
C THR A 150 10.92 -5.62 -4.06
N VAL A 151 9.58 -5.60 -4.08
CA VAL A 151 8.77 -5.85 -2.89
C VAL A 151 9.07 -7.24 -2.32
N LYS A 152 9.11 -8.29 -3.14
CA LYS A 152 9.38 -9.66 -2.67
C LYS A 152 10.76 -9.79 -2.04
N GLU A 153 11.76 -9.14 -2.62
CA GLU A 153 13.14 -9.10 -2.13
C GLU A 153 13.28 -8.31 -0.83
N ARG A 154 12.74 -7.08 -0.78
CA ARG A 154 12.84 -6.18 0.38
C ARG A 154 12.12 -6.72 1.61
N LEU A 155 10.97 -7.36 1.39
CA LEU A 155 10.24 -8.07 2.44
C LEU A 155 10.89 -9.41 2.85
N ASN A 156 11.95 -9.83 2.15
CA ASN A 156 12.62 -11.11 2.33
C ASN A 156 11.63 -12.29 2.37
N LEU A 157 10.65 -12.27 1.45
CA LEU A 157 9.63 -13.31 1.42
C LEU A 157 10.25 -14.65 1.04
N HIS A 158 9.84 -15.71 1.72
CA HIS A 158 10.25 -17.06 1.38
C HIS A 158 10.00 -17.34 -0.12
N PRO A 159 10.90 -18.03 -0.86
CA PRO A 159 10.76 -18.21 -2.31
C PRO A 159 9.42 -18.81 -2.75
N ARG A 160 8.82 -19.67 -1.91
CA ARG A 160 7.50 -20.29 -2.13
C ARG A 160 6.31 -19.37 -1.85
N THR A 161 6.50 -18.25 -1.17
CA THR A 161 5.45 -17.26 -0.94
C THR A 161 5.22 -16.51 -2.24
N SER A 162 4.02 -16.64 -2.78
CA SER A 162 3.64 -15.89 -3.98
C SER A 162 2.91 -14.60 -3.65
N ILE A 163 3.14 -13.58 -4.47
CA ILE A 163 2.33 -12.37 -4.52
C ILE A 163 1.65 -12.28 -5.88
N GLY A 164 0.42 -11.76 -5.90
CA GLY A 164 -0.39 -11.65 -7.12
C GLY A 164 -0.58 -10.19 -7.51
N TYR A 165 -0.48 -9.89 -8.81
CA TYR A 165 -0.84 -8.59 -9.33
C TYR A 165 -2.28 -8.60 -9.86
N GLU A 166 -3.14 -7.78 -9.27
CA GLU A 166 -4.55 -7.65 -9.62
C GLU A 166 -4.79 -6.28 -10.27
N ALA A 167 -5.42 -6.23 -11.44
CA ALA A 167 -5.91 -4.97 -11.97
C ALA A 167 -7.08 -4.46 -11.13
N HIS A 168 -7.18 -3.14 -10.97
CA HIS A 168 -8.30 -2.55 -10.22
C HIS A 168 -9.63 -2.87 -10.90
N ALA A 169 -9.73 -2.65 -12.23
CA ALA A 169 -10.89 -2.99 -13.06
C ALA A 169 -11.40 -4.43 -12.85
N ASP A 170 -10.49 -5.41 -12.83
CA ASP A 170 -10.85 -6.84 -12.67
C ASP A 170 -11.33 -7.14 -11.24
N THR A 171 -10.82 -6.40 -10.26
CA THR A 171 -11.25 -6.51 -8.85
C THR A 171 -12.63 -5.89 -8.63
N GLN A 172 -13.04 -4.93 -9.45
CA GLN A 172 -14.34 -4.26 -9.34
C GLN A 172 -15.51 -5.17 -9.72
N ILE A 173 -15.30 -5.99 -10.75
CA ILE A 173 -16.36 -6.75 -11.43
C ILE A 173 -16.47 -8.18 -10.88
N LYS A 174 -15.57 -8.60 -9.98
CA LYS A 174 -15.54 -9.98 -9.50
C LYS A 174 -16.82 -10.36 -8.74
N THR A 175 -17.33 -11.55 -9.02
CA THR A 175 -18.45 -12.18 -8.32
C THR A 175 -17.99 -13.14 -7.20
N GLY A 176 -16.69 -13.46 -7.15
CA GLY A 176 -16.06 -14.33 -6.16
C GLY A 176 -15.17 -13.60 -5.15
N SER A 177 -14.58 -14.36 -4.21
CA SER A 177 -13.75 -13.79 -3.13
C SER A 177 -12.39 -13.26 -3.61
N VAL A 178 -11.83 -13.79 -4.71
CA VAL A 178 -10.49 -13.48 -5.24
C VAL A 178 -10.58 -12.98 -6.68
N ALA A 179 -9.83 -11.93 -7.02
CA ALA A 179 -9.75 -11.44 -8.41
C ALA A 179 -8.77 -12.31 -9.22
N LYS A 180 -8.90 -12.31 -10.55
CA LYS A 180 -7.90 -12.98 -11.40
C LYS A 180 -6.58 -12.20 -11.35
N CYS A 181 -5.51 -12.86 -10.92
CA CYS A 181 -4.17 -12.27 -11.01
C CYS A 181 -3.71 -12.20 -12.47
N ARG A 182 -3.23 -11.04 -12.91
CA ARG A 182 -2.58 -10.87 -14.21
C ARG A 182 -1.15 -11.39 -14.20
N TYR A 183 -0.46 -11.19 -13.09
CA TYR A 183 0.90 -11.68 -12.86
C TYR A 183 1.00 -12.32 -11.48
N THR A 184 1.94 -13.24 -11.33
CA THR A 184 2.27 -13.87 -10.04
C THR A 184 3.79 -13.95 -9.93
N LEU A 185 4.32 -13.61 -8.76
CA LEU A 185 5.75 -13.66 -8.44
C LEU A 185 6.02 -14.52 -7.22
#